data_AF-A0AB39Q2N9-F1
#
_entry.id   AF-A0AB39Q2N9-F1
#
_cell.length_a   1.000
_cell.length_b   1.000
_cell.length_c   1.000
_cell.angle_alpha   90.00
_cell.angle_beta   90.00
_cell.angle_gamma   90.00
#
_symmetry.space_group_name_H-M   'P 1'
#
loop_
_entity.id
_entity.type
_entity.pdbx_description
1 polymer ?
#
loop_
_entity_poly.entity_id
_entity_poly.type
_entity_poly.pdbx_seq_one_letter_code
_entity_poly.pdbx_strand_id
1 'polypeptide(L)' 'MFGWQKRKQEFKERYPSYDDFRRAVDASRIRRVKQQDGDVKAIKVLRDDFPGAPLELATRYVREL' A
#
# COMPACT_ATOMS: atom_id res chain seq x y z
N MET A 1 22.46 1.73 2.69
CA MET A 1 21.10 1.61 3.28
C MET A 1 20.24 2.84 2.94
N PHE A 2 20.16 3.27 1.67
CA PHE A 2 19.54 4.56 1.26
C PHE A 2 18.33 4.43 0.30
N GLY A 3 18.02 3.24 -0.21
CA GLY A 3 16.96 3.07 -1.20
C GLY A 3 15.54 3.27 -0.65
N TRP A 4 15.33 3.08 0.65
CA TRP A 4 13.99 3.16 1.25
C TRP A 4 13.50 4.61 1.40
N GLN A 5 14.39 5.55 1.76
CA GLN A 5 14.06 6.97 1.77
C GLN A 5 13.73 7.47 0.36
N LYS A 6 14.51 7.07 -0.65
CA LYS A 6 14.24 7.43 -2.04
C LYS A 6 12.87 6.93 -2.51
N ARG A 7 12.56 5.64 -2.29
CA ARG A 7 11.25 5.08 -2.64
C ARG A 7 10.09 5.73 -1.90
N LYS A 8 10.30 6.11 -0.63
CA LYS A 8 9.28 6.84 0.15
C LYS A 8 9.04 8.25 -0.41
N GLN A 9 10.10 8.92 -0.86
CA GLN A 9 9.99 10.21 -1.55
C GLN A 9 9.22 10.05 -2.86
N GLU A 10 9.65 9.10 -3.71
CA GLU A 10 9.00 8.80 -4.99
C GLU A 10 7.53 8.41 -4.82
N PHE A 11 7.20 7.64 -3.77
CA PHE A 11 5.82 7.31 -3.42
C PHE A 11 5.02 8.57 -3.08
N LYS A 12 5.56 9.46 -2.25
CA LYS A 12 4.88 10.71 -1.87
C LYS A 12 4.70 11.66 -3.07
N GLU A 13 5.66 11.70 -3.98
CA GLU A 13 5.58 12.50 -5.20
C GLU A 13 4.49 11.99 -6.15
N ARG A 14 4.32 10.66 -6.25
CA ARG A 14 3.26 10.03 -7.07
C ARG A 14 1.89 10.05 -6.41
N TYR A 15 1.84 9.93 -5.08
CA TYR A 15 0.62 9.83 -4.29
C TYR A 15 0.68 10.87 -3.15
N PRO A 16 0.43 12.14 -3.46
CA PRO A 16 0.53 13.23 -2.49
C PRO A 16 -0.51 13.12 -1.38
N SER A 17 -1.65 12.49 -1.66
CA SER A 17 -2.74 12.29 -0.70
C SER A 17 -3.08 10.81 -0.52
N TYR A 18 -3.72 10.50 0.61
CA TYR A 18 -4.27 9.16 0.85
C TYR A 18 -5.32 8.76 -0.19
N ASP A 19 -6.13 9.72 -0.66
CA ASP A 19 -7.15 9.47 -1.67
C ASP A 19 -6.54 9.10 -3.03
N ASP A 20 -5.47 9.78 -3.45
CA ASP A 20 -4.71 9.44 -4.67
C ASP A 20 -4.17 8.02 -4.61
N PHE A 21 -3.58 7.64 -3.47
CA PHE A 21 -3.15 6.27 -3.23
C PHE A 21 -4.33 5.29 -3.29
N ARG A 22 -5.44 5.58 -2.58
CA ARG A 22 -6.62 4.71 -2.51
C ARG A 22 -7.20 4.43 -3.90
N ARG A 23 -7.22 5.44 -4.79
CA ARG A 23 -7.70 5.31 -6.18
C ARG A 23 -6.78 4.49 -7.07
N ALA A 24 -5.48 4.50 -6.81
CA ALA A 24 -4.51 3.74 -7.58
C ALA A 24 -4.47 2.25 -7.22
N VAL A 25 -4.89 1.89 -5.99
CA VAL A 25 -4.87 0.50 -5.51
C VAL A 25 -6.02 -0.31 -6.11
N ASP A 26 -5.70 -1.51 -6.60
CA ASP A 26 -6.69 -2.52 -6.97
C ASP A 26 -7.38 -3.09 -5.72
N ALA A 27 -8.43 -2.41 -5.28
CA ALA A 27 -9.19 -2.76 -4.08
C ALA A 27 -9.75 -4.19 -4.14
N SER A 28 -10.19 -4.63 -5.31
CA SER A 28 -10.76 -5.97 -5.52
C SER A 28 -9.71 -7.05 -5.27
N ARG A 29 -8.50 -6.88 -5.82
CA ARG A 29 -7.38 -7.79 -5.59
C ARG A 29 -6.96 -7.82 -4.12
N ILE A 30 -6.78 -6.65 -3.49
CA ILE A 30 -6.35 -6.59 -2.09
C ILE A 30 -7.41 -7.18 -1.16
N ARG A 31 -8.71 -6.92 -1.42
CA ARG A 31 -9.81 -7.50 -0.66
C ARG A 31 -9.83 -9.03 -0.79
N ARG A 32 -9.58 -9.57 -1.97
CA ARG A 32 -9.49 -11.02 -2.20
C ARG A 32 -8.34 -11.65 -1.41
N VAL A 33 -7.15 -11.05 -1.46
CA VAL A 33 -6.00 -11.52 -0.68
C VAL A 33 -6.27 -11.42 0.82
N LYS A 34 -6.89 -10.34 1.30
CA LYS A 34 -7.27 -10.18 2.71
C LYS A 34 -8.18 -11.33 3.17
N GLN A 35 -9.17 -11.70 2.35
CA GLN A 35 -10.11 -12.78 2.69
C GLN A 35 -9.47 -14.17 2.63
N GLN A 36 -8.52 -14.40 1.72
CA GLN A 36 -7.90 -15.71 1.51
C GLN A 36 -6.70 -15.96 2.43
N ASP A 37 -5.85 -14.95 2.62
CA ASP A 37 -4.55 -15.07 3.26
C ASP A 37 -4.38 -14.16 4.49
N GLY A 38 -5.37 -13.30 4.79
CA GLY A 38 -5.38 -12.41 5.94
C GLY A 38 -4.70 -11.05 5.72
N ASP A 39 -4.81 -10.18 6.72
CA ASP A 39 -4.36 -8.79 6.66
C ASP A 39 -2.86 -8.65 6.40
N VAL A 40 -2.03 -9.49 7.02
CA VAL A 40 -0.56 -9.42 6.88
C VAL A 40 -0.14 -9.67 5.43
N LYS A 41 -0.77 -10.65 4.76
CA LYS A 41 -0.49 -10.93 3.35
C LYS A 41 -1.00 -9.80 2.46
N ALA A 42 -2.19 -9.27 2.72
CA ALA A 42 -2.75 -8.15 1.98
C ALA A 42 -1.85 -6.89 2.08
N ILE A 43 -1.36 -6.56 3.27
CA ILE A 43 -0.42 -5.45 3.48
C ILE A 43 0.88 -5.69 2.72
N LYS A 44 1.40 -6.93 2.72
CA LYS A 44 2.62 -7.28 1.99
C LYS A 44 2.44 -7.11 0.49
N VAL A 45 1.36 -7.65 -0.09
CA VAL A 45 1.05 -7.50 -1.52
C VAL A 45 0.92 -6.04 -1.89
N LEU A 46 0.17 -5.27 -1.10
CA LEU A 46 0.00 -3.83 -1.32
C LEU A 46 1.34 -3.06 -1.34
N ARG A 47 2.27 -3.39 -0.44
CA ARG A 47 3.60 -2.75 -0.40
C ARG A 47 4.54 -3.24 -1.50
N ASP A 48 4.25 -4.38 -2.11
CA ASP A 48 4.97 -4.91 -3.27
C ASP A 48 4.53 -4.17 -4.55
N ASP A 49 3.22 -3.98 -4.73
CA ASP A 49 2.65 -3.17 -5.81
C ASP A 49 2.99 -1.67 -5.68
N PHE A 50 3.12 -1.16 -4.45
CA PHE A 50 3.43 0.24 -4.14
C PHE A 50 4.74 0.36 -3.35
N PRO A 51 5.89 0.17 -4.00
CA PRO A 51 7.18 0.26 -3.33
C PRO A 51 7.38 1.67 -2.77
N GLY A 52 7.64 1.76 -1.46
CA GLY A 52 7.80 3.04 -0.76
C GLY A 52 6.56 3.51 0.01
N ALA A 53 5.41 2.83 -0.17
CA ALA A 53 4.24 3.07 0.66
C ALA A 53 4.59 2.92 2.16
N PRO A 54 4.27 3.89 3.03
CA PRO A 54 4.45 3.76 4.47
C PRO A 54 3.63 2.59 5.02
N LEU A 55 4.14 1.90 6.05
CA LEU A 55 3.48 0.72 6.62
C LEU A 55 2.13 1.10 7.22
N GLU A 56 2.09 2.23 7.93
CA GLU A 56 0.87 2.77 8.53
C GLU A 56 -0.21 3.05 7.47
N LEU A 57 0.19 3.58 6.31
CA LEU A 57 -0.72 3.86 5.19
C LEU A 57 -1.31 2.57 4.61
N ALA A 58 -0.45 1.56 4.38
CA ALA A 58 -0.86 0.26 3.86
C ALA A 58 -1.77 -0.49 4.86
N THR A 59 -1.42 -0.47 6.14
CA THR A 59 -2.22 -1.06 7.22
C THR A 59 -3.58 -0.37 7.33
N ARG A 60 -3.61 0.97 7.27
CA ARG A 60 -4.85 1.74 7.28
C ARG A 60 -5.75 1.34 6.11
N TYR A 61 -5.21 1.30 4.90
CA TYR A 61 -5.97 0.91 3.71
C TYR A 61 -6.56 -0.49 3.83
N VAL A 62 -5.76 -1.49 4.22
CA VAL A 62 -6.25 -2.87 4.38
C VAL A 62 -7.31 -2.99 5.47
N ARG A 63 -7.22 -2.21 6.55
CA ARG A 63 -8.26 -2.17 7.59
C ARG A 63 -9.58 -1.56 7.11
N GLU A 64 -9.52 -0.61 6.18
CA GLU A 64 -10.70 0.05 5.60
C GLU A 64 -11.42 -0.78 4.50
N LEU A 65 -10.84 -1.89 4.05
CA LEU A 65 -11.44 -2.83 3.06
C LEU A 65 -12.32 -3.92 3.67
#